data_AF-A0A2R6MW41-F1
#
_entry.id   AF-A0A2R6MW41-F1
#
_cell.length_a   1.000
_cell.length_b   1.000
_cell.length_c   1.000
_cell.angle_alpha   90.00
_cell.angle_beta   90.00
_cell.angle_gamma   90.00
#
_symmetry.space_group_name_H-M   'P 1'
#
loop_
_entity.id
_entity.type
_entity.pdbx_description
1 polymer ?
#
loop_
_entity_poly.entity_id
_entity_poly.type
_entity_poly.pdbx_seq_one_letter_code
_entity_poly.pdbx_strand_id
1 'polypeptide(L)'
;MSATPAPDIERTIEYCEPEDVTPVEVEAEGLDSTAPEYLRDLRRELTREGLYPAGLAVDVAFDEDGTLATQREADRLRGFVRAAAFLGAGSVTVRVHEVADESAVRPALSACAERARREGVEFDVEGPVTVSDPDLDEYVG
;
A
#
# COMPACT_ATOMS: atom_id res chain seq x y z
N MET A 1 -4.22 -34.61 -16.50
CA MET A 1 -4.37 -33.31 -15.82
C MET A 1 -3.28 -33.26 -14.76
N SER A 2 -2.13 -32.66 -15.08
CA SER A 2 -1.05 -32.48 -14.11
C SER A 2 -1.28 -31.15 -13.40
N ALA A 3 -1.46 -31.18 -12.09
CA ALA A 3 -1.36 -29.97 -11.29
C ALA A 3 0.13 -29.62 -11.21
N THR A 4 0.51 -28.43 -11.67
CA THR A 4 1.84 -27.89 -11.41
C THR A 4 2.00 -27.75 -9.89
N PRO A 5 3.11 -28.23 -9.29
CA PRO A 5 3.38 -27.98 -7.88
C PRO A 5 3.33 -26.48 -7.60
N ALA A 6 2.65 -26.08 -6.52
CA ALA A 6 2.69 -24.69 -6.08
C ALA A 6 4.15 -24.28 -5.79
N PRO A 7 4.55 -23.06 -6.12
CA PRO A 7 5.87 -22.56 -5.75
C PRO A 7 6.03 -22.54 -4.23
N ASP A 8 7.23 -22.90 -3.75
CA ASP A 8 7.62 -22.90 -2.34
C ASP A 8 8.30 -21.55 -2.04
N ILE A 9 7.53 -20.63 -1.45
CA ILE A 9 7.96 -19.25 -1.17
C ILE A 9 8.97 -19.25 -0.04
N GLU A 10 8.73 -20.07 0.99
CA GLU A 10 9.55 -20.26 2.17
C GLU A 10 10.97 -20.66 1.79
N ARG A 11 11.12 -21.63 0.88
CA ARG A 11 12.43 -22.01 0.36
C ARG A 11 13.14 -20.87 -0.35
N THR A 12 12.44 -19.97 -1.02
CA THR A 12 13.07 -18.82 -1.69
C THR A 12 13.63 -17.84 -0.65
N ILE A 13 12.88 -17.61 0.44
CA ILE A 13 13.30 -16.75 1.56
C ILE A 13 14.57 -17.30 2.23
N GLU A 14 14.72 -18.63 2.33
CA GLU A 14 15.93 -19.27 2.88
C GLU A 14 17.23 -18.94 2.10
N TYR A 15 17.13 -18.51 0.84
CA TYR A 15 18.28 -18.10 0.02
C TYR A 15 18.51 -16.58 -0.03
N CYS A 16 17.75 -15.79 0.74
CA CYS A 16 17.98 -14.37 0.86
C CYS A 16 19.18 -14.09 1.78
N GLU A 17 20.07 -13.19 1.35
CA GLU A 17 21.15 -12.66 2.17
C GLU A 17 20.80 -11.22 2.58
N PRO A 18 20.97 -10.83 3.85
CA PRO A 18 20.73 -9.47 4.29
C PRO A 18 21.65 -8.46 3.58
N GLU A 19 21.10 -7.32 3.19
CA GLU A 19 21.88 -6.17 2.71
C GLU A 19 21.91 -5.05 3.76
N ASP A 20 23.03 -4.31 3.79
CA ASP A 20 23.23 -3.15 4.68
C ASP A 20 22.64 -1.89 4.05
N VAL A 21 21.31 -1.78 4.10
CA VAL A 21 20.53 -0.64 3.62
C VAL A 21 19.65 -0.09 4.74
N THR A 22 19.40 1.21 4.73
CA THR A 22 18.50 1.84 5.72
C THR A 22 17.06 1.79 5.20
N PRO A 23 16.15 1.03 5.83
CA PRO A 23 14.74 1.09 5.47
C PRO A 23 14.16 2.46 5.84
N VAL A 24 13.38 3.04 4.94
CA VAL A 24 12.69 4.32 5.13
C VAL A 24 11.22 4.19 4.78
N GLU A 25 10.39 4.93 5.51
CA GLU A 25 9.02 5.20 5.13
C GLU A 25 8.99 6.47 4.29
N VAL A 26 8.30 6.41 3.15
CA VAL A 26 8.11 7.58 2.29
C VAL A 26 6.79 8.22 2.68
N GLU A 27 6.81 9.51 3.00
CA GLU A 27 5.59 10.28 3.24
C GLU A 27 5.01 10.75 1.89
N ALA A 28 3.74 10.43 1.63
CA ALA A 28 3.09 10.78 0.36
C ALA A 28 2.98 12.29 0.13
N GLU A 29 2.91 13.08 1.21
CA GLU A 29 2.95 14.56 1.13
C GLU A 29 4.31 15.06 0.59
N GLY A 30 5.38 14.30 0.79
CA GLY A 30 6.71 14.59 0.27
C GLY A 30 6.91 14.21 -1.20
N LEU A 31 5.92 13.59 -1.86
CA LEU A 31 6.01 13.25 -3.27
C LEU A 31 5.51 14.40 -4.15
N ASP A 32 6.39 14.91 -5.01
CA ASP A 32 5.99 15.91 -6.02
C ASP A 32 5.07 15.31 -7.10
N SER A 33 5.13 14.00 -7.32
CA SER A 33 4.36 13.30 -8.35
C SER A 33 4.29 11.79 -8.12
N THR A 34 3.25 11.16 -8.66
CA THR A 34 3.15 9.69 -8.81
C THR A 34 3.43 9.25 -10.25
N ALA A 35 3.93 10.14 -11.10
CA ALA A 35 4.29 9.81 -12.48
C ALA A 35 5.48 8.83 -12.54
N PRO A 36 5.47 7.85 -13.48
CA PRO A 36 6.54 6.84 -13.56
C PRO A 36 7.96 7.37 -13.73
N GLU A 37 8.14 8.51 -14.41
CA GLU A 37 9.46 9.14 -14.61
C GLU A 37 10.02 9.65 -13.27
N TYR A 38 9.21 10.39 -12.51
CA TYR A 38 9.57 10.87 -11.18
C TYR A 38 9.88 9.70 -10.23
N LEU A 39 9.02 8.68 -10.18
CA LEU A 39 9.22 7.54 -9.30
C LEU A 39 10.47 6.72 -9.67
N ARG A 40 10.85 6.68 -10.94
CA ARG A 40 12.08 6.02 -11.39
C ARG A 40 13.31 6.77 -10.91
N ASP A 41 13.29 8.09 -11.01
CA ASP A 41 14.39 8.93 -10.55
C ASP A 41 14.50 8.88 -9.02
N LEU A 42 13.37 8.95 -8.31
CA LEU A 42 13.31 8.79 -6.85
C LEU A 42 13.89 7.44 -6.41
N ARG A 43 13.44 6.33 -7.01
CA ARG A 43 13.95 4.98 -6.67
C ARG A 43 15.46 4.88 -6.88
N ARG A 44 15.97 5.44 -7.97
CA ARG A 44 17.40 5.45 -8.27
C ARG A 44 18.17 6.24 -7.20
N GLU A 45 17.62 7.36 -6.77
CA GLU A 45 18.26 8.22 -5.79
C GLU A 45 18.27 7.59 -4.39
N LEU A 46 17.16 6.97 -3.97
CA LEU A 46 17.08 6.21 -2.72
C LEU A 46 18.19 5.14 -2.67
N THR A 47 18.31 4.33 -3.72
CA THR A 47 19.37 3.31 -3.81
C THR A 47 20.76 3.93 -3.76
N ARG A 48 20.98 5.07 -4.43
CA ARG A 48 22.28 5.77 -4.44
C ARG A 48 22.68 6.27 -3.05
N GLU A 49 21.70 6.64 -2.23
CA GLU A 49 21.87 7.09 -0.85
C GLU A 49 21.86 5.93 0.18
N GLY A 50 21.75 4.66 -0.27
CA GLY A 50 21.70 3.50 0.63
C GLY A 50 20.37 3.36 1.39
N LEU A 51 19.29 3.92 0.83
CA LEU A 51 17.94 3.88 1.39
C LEU A 51 17.08 2.85 0.65
N TYR A 52 16.28 2.11 1.41
CA TYR A 52 15.28 1.17 0.90
C TYR A 52 13.87 1.65 1.26
N PRO A 53 12.99 1.95 0.29
CA PRO A 53 11.63 2.39 0.57
C PRO A 53 10.81 1.21 1.10
N ALA A 54 10.74 1.03 2.42
CA ALA A 54 10.05 -0.10 3.03
C ALA A 54 8.53 0.05 2.98
N GLY A 55 8.04 1.28 3.11
CA GLY A 55 6.61 1.60 3.11
C GLY A 55 6.31 3.01 2.56
N LEU A 56 5.03 3.25 2.25
CA LEU A 56 4.51 4.55 1.85
C LEU A 56 3.35 4.94 2.79
N ALA A 57 3.50 6.03 3.52
CA ALA A 57 2.46 6.55 4.39
C ALA A 57 1.62 7.63 3.67
N VAL A 58 0.31 7.59 3.87
CA VAL A 58 -0.64 8.52 3.25
C VAL A 58 -1.63 9.02 4.29
N ASP A 59 -1.62 10.33 4.53
CA ASP A 59 -2.66 11.00 5.30
C ASP A 59 -3.89 11.30 4.42
N VAL A 60 -5.06 10.97 4.97
CA VAL A 60 -6.37 11.19 4.32
C VAL A 60 -7.42 11.66 5.33
N ALA A 61 -8.38 12.42 4.83
CA ALA A 61 -9.60 12.78 5.54
C ALA A 61 -10.80 12.54 4.61
N PHE A 62 -11.85 11.91 5.14
CA PHE A 62 -13.13 11.74 4.49
C PHE A 62 -14.17 12.61 5.22
N ASP A 63 -13.90 13.92 5.30
CA ASP A 63 -14.65 14.93 6.04
C ASP A 63 -15.92 15.42 5.30
N GLU A 64 -16.02 15.17 4.00
CA GLU A 64 -17.19 15.50 3.19
C GLU A 64 -18.16 14.32 3.05
N ASP A 65 -19.42 14.55 3.43
CA ASP A 65 -20.54 13.65 3.12
C ASP A 65 -20.81 13.65 1.61
N GLY A 66 -20.38 12.60 0.91
CA GLY A 66 -20.72 12.43 -0.50
C GLY A 66 -19.86 11.42 -1.24
N THR A 67 -20.52 10.62 -2.09
CA THR A 67 -19.86 9.56 -2.87
C THR A 67 -18.76 10.07 -3.80
N LEU A 68 -18.85 11.30 -4.28
CA LEU A 68 -17.84 11.88 -5.18
C LEU A 68 -16.55 12.25 -4.44
N ALA A 69 -16.64 12.80 -3.23
CA ALA A 69 -15.48 13.12 -2.40
C ALA A 69 -14.76 11.82 -2.00
N THR A 70 -15.51 10.83 -1.49
CA THR A 70 -14.98 9.49 -1.21
C THR A 70 -14.32 8.85 -2.42
N GLN A 71 -14.91 8.96 -3.62
CA GLN A 71 -14.34 8.39 -4.84
C GLN A 71 -13.03 9.07 -5.25
N ARG A 72 -12.93 10.40 -5.15
CA ARG A 72 -11.68 11.12 -5.44
C ARG A 72 -10.55 10.67 -4.52
N GLU A 73 -10.83 10.56 -3.23
CA GLU A 73 -9.82 10.13 -2.26
C GLU A 73 -9.43 8.66 -2.49
N ALA A 74 -10.40 7.79 -2.80
CA ALA A 74 -10.12 6.41 -3.17
C ALA A 74 -9.27 6.31 -4.46
N ASP A 75 -9.52 7.16 -5.46
CA ASP A 75 -8.72 7.19 -6.68
C ASP A 75 -7.29 7.70 -6.43
N ARG A 76 -7.14 8.68 -5.52
CA ARG A 76 -5.83 9.14 -5.03
C ARG A 76 -5.07 8.01 -4.33
N LEU A 77 -5.71 7.31 -3.40
CA LEU A 77 -5.15 6.14 -2.70
C LEU A 77 -4.71 5.03 -3.67
N ARG A 78 -5.52 4.73 -4.69
CA ARG A 78 -5.14 3.77 -5.75
C ARG A 78 -3.89 4.21 -6.52
N GLY A 79 -3.68 5.52 -6.68
CA GLY A 79 -2.47 6.07 -7.26
C GLY A 79 -1.24 5.78 -6.38
N PHE A 80 -1.37 5.95 -5.07
CA PHE A 80 -0.30 5.66 -4.12
C PHE A 80 0.01 4.18 -3.99
N VAL A 81 -0.99 3.29 -4.03
CA VAL A 81 -0.75 1.83 -4.11
C VAL A 81 0.13 1.47 -5.31
N ARG A 82 -0.15 2.04 -6.48
CA ARG A 82 0.70 1.83 -7.67
C ARG A 82 2.09 2.45 -7.50
N ALA A 83 2.19 3.60 -6.84
CA ALA A 83 3.47 4.25 -6.57
C ALA A 83 4.34 3.40 -5.63
N ALA A 84 3.77 2.86 -4.55
CA ALA A 84 4.44 1.94 -3.63
C ALA A 84 4.96 0.71 -4.35
N ALA A 85 4.11 0.04 -5.14
CA ALA A 85 4.49 -1.11 -5.95
C ALA A 85 5.64 -0.77 -6.93
N PHE A 86 5.60 0.41 -7.55
CA PHE A 86 6.66 0.85 -8.47
C PHE A 86 7.99 1.11 -7.75
N LEU A 87 7.94 1.72 -6.57
CA LEU A 87 9.10 2.00 -5.72
C LEU A 87 9.71 0.71 -5.13
N GLY A 88 8.94 -0.37 -5.07
CA GLY A 88 9.33 -1.63 -4.45
C GLY A 88 9.08 -1.66 -2.94
N ALA A 89 8.16 -0.81 -2.46
CA ALA A 89 7.73 -0.78 -1.07
C ALA A 89 6.81 -1.97 -0.76
N GLY A 90 6.99 -2.53 0.44
CA GLY A 90 6.23 -3.68 0.91
C GLY A 90 4.83 -3.31 1.40
N SER A 91 4.64 -2.08 1.86
CA SER A 91 3.37 -1.64 2.46
C SER A 91 2.94 -0.22 2.07
N VAL A 92 1.64 0.02 2.20
CA VAL A 92 1.01 1.35 2.21
C VAL A 92 0.21 1.50 3.51
N THR A 93 0.55 2.51 4.30
CA THR A 93 -0.19 2.84 5.53
C THR A 93 -1.05 4.07 5.28
N VAL A 94 -2.37 3.91 5.36
CA VAL A 94 -3.35 4.98 5.21
C VAL A 94 -3.78 5.47 6.59
N ARG A 95 -3.36 6.69 6.93
CA ARG A 95 -3.69 7.37 8.19
C ARG A 95 -4.95 8.20 7.97
N VAL A 96 -6.07 7.70 8.48
CA VAL A 96 -7.39 8.34 8.35
C VAL A 96 -7.62 9.23 9.57
N HIS A 97 -7.71 10.54 9.34
CA HIS A 97 -7.92 11.51 10.43
C HIS A 97 -9.39 11.75 10.75
N GLU A 98 -10.25 11.71 9.73
CA GLU A 98 -11.67 12.03 9.87
C GLU A 98 -12.51 11.22 8.88
N VAL A 99 -13.72 10.84 9.31
CA VAL A 99 -14.70 10.08 8.51
C VAL A 99 -16.10 10.57 8.81
N ALA A 100 -16.77 11.16 7.82
CA ALA A 100 -18.15 11.64 7.93
C ALA A 100 -19.17 10.49 7.81
N ASP A 101 -18.95 9.56 6.86
CA ASP A 101 -19.78 8.37 6.67
C ASP A 101 -18.93 7.10 6.49
N GLU A 102 -18.74 6.34 7.58
CA GLU A 102 -18.00 5.07 7.55
C GLU A 102 -18.60 4.05 6.58
N SER A 103 -19.93 4.04 6.40
CA SER A 103 -20.60 3.07 5.53
C SER A 103 -20.29 3.30 4.05
N ALA A 104 -20.01 4.56 3.67
CA ALA A 104 -19.54 4.93 2.34
C ALA A 104 -18.02 4.72 2.16
N VAL A 105 -17.23 4.95 3.22
CA VAL A 105 -15.76 4.89 3.16
C VAL A 105 -15.22 3.46 3.19
N ARG A 106 -15.79 2.57 4.02
CA ARG A 106 -15.30 1.18 4.17
C ARG A 106 -15.22 0.44 2.82
N PRO A 107 -16.24 0.42 1.95
CA PRO A 107 -16.13 -0.26 0.65
C PRO A 107 -15.03 0.32 -0.25
N ALA A 108 -14.79 1.64 -0.17
CA ALA A 108 -13.76 2.30 -0.96
C ALA A 108 -12.35 1.91 -0.51
N LEU A 109 -12.13 1.84 0.81
CA LEU A 109 -10.87 1.37 1.39
C LEU A 109 -10.64 -0.13 1.14
N SER A 110 -11.67 -0.98 1.27
CA SER A 110 -11.58 -2.41 0.91
C SER A 110 -11.19 -2.61 -0.55
N ALA A 111 -11.71 -1.78 -1.47
CA ALA A 111 -11.33 -1.84 -2.87
C ALA A 111 -9.88 -1.37 -3.14
N CYS A 112 -9.31 -0.56 -2.25
CA CYS A 112 -7.89 -0.19 -2.29
C CYS A 112 -7.02 -1.33 -1.75
N ALA A 113 -7.41 -1.94 -0.62
CA ALA A 113 -6.74 -3.11 -0.04
C ALA A 113 -6.66 -4.28 -1.03
N GLU A 114 -7.77 -4.64 -1.68
CA GLU A 114 -7.79 -5.70 -2.72
C GLU A 114 -6.85 -5.36 -3.90
N ARG A 115 -6.73 -4.07 -4.25
CA ARG A 115 -5.78 -3.67 -5.29
C ARG A 115 -4.33 -3.79 -4.81
N ALA A 116 -4.02 -3.36 -3.60
CA ALA A 116 -2.69 -3.47 -3.03
C ALA A 116 -2.23 -4.93 -2.98
N ARG A 117 -3.11 -5.84 -2.54
CA ARG A 117 -2.88 -7.29 -2.59
C ARG A 117 -2.52 -7.78 -3.99
N ARG A 118 -3.22 -7.32 -5.04
CA ARG A 118 -2.91 -7.69 -6.44
C ARG A 118 -1.55 -7.18 -6.92
N GLU A 119 -1.06 -6.09 -6.34
CA GLU A 119 0.25 -5.53 -6.63
C GLU A 119 1.34 -6.12 -5.71
N GLY A 120 0.99 -7.00 -4.77
CA GLY A 120 1.92 -7.57 -3.78
C GLY A 120 2.33 -6.59 -2.68
N VAL A 121 1.46 -5.63 -2.36
CA VAL A 121 1.69 -4.57 -1.36
C VAL A 121 0.70 -4.75 -0.21
N GLU A 122 1.18 -4.75 1.03
CA GLU A 122 0.35 -4.72 2.23
C GLU A 122 -0.38 -3.37 2.35
N PHE A 123 -1.61 -3.36 2.85
CA PHE A 123 -2.43 -2.16 2.96
C PHE A 123 -3.01 -2.04 4.35
N ASP A 124 -2.42 -1.14 5.14
CA ASP A 124 -2.82 -0.89 6.51
C ASP A 124 -3.65 0.38 6.60
N VAL A 125 -4.68 0.35 7.45
CA VAL A 125 -5.50 1.52 7.75
C VAL A 125 -5.41 1.82 9.23
N GLU A 126 -4.91 3.00 9.55
CA GLU A 126 -4.84 3.54 10.90
C GLU A 126 -5.91 4.64 11.05
N GLY A 127 -6.62 4.66 12.18
CA GLY A 127 -7.60 5.71 12.48
C GLY A 127 -8.99 5.18 12.87
N PRO A 128 -10.06 5.98 12.68
CA PRO A 128 -11.39 5.67 13.19
C PRO A 128 -12.13 4.60 12.39
N VAL A 129 -11.59 4.17 11.24
CA VAL A 129 -12.16 3.14 10.38
C VAL A 129 -11.15 2.01 10.20
N THR A 130 -11.63 0.77 10.21
CA THR A 130 -10.82 -0.43 9.96
C THR A 130 -11.26 -1.11 8.68
N VAL A 131 -10.31 -1.73 7.98
CA VAL A 131 -10.58 -2.60 6.84
C VAL A 131 -10.24 -4.03 7.26
N SER A 132 -11.20 -4.94 7.14
CA SER A 132 -10.92 -6.36 7.36
C SER A 132 -10.08 -6.89 6.21
N ASP A 133 -8.99 -7.59 6.54
CA ASP A 133 -8.29 -8.44 5.59
C ASP A 133 -9.12 -9.72 5.39
N PRO A 134 -9.63 -9.99 4.16
CA PRO A 134 -10.42 -11.19 3.91
C PRO A 134 -9.68 -12.50 4.22
N ASP A 135 -8.35 -12.51 4.23
CA ASP A 135 -7.54 -13.71 4.49
C ASP A 135 -7.34 -13.95 6.02
N LEU A 136 -7.63 -12.98 6.90
CA LEU A 136 -7.58 -13.16 8.37
C LEU A 136 -8.85 -13.78 8.96
N ASP A 137 -9.99 -13.68 8.26
CA ASP A 137 -11.26 -14.29 8.69
C ASP A 137 -11.31 -15.81 8.43
N GLU A 138 -10.48 -16.36 7.53
CA GLU A 138 -10.42 -17.81 7.25
C GLU A 138 -9.65 -18.63 8.30
N TYR A 139 -8.94 -17.97 9.24
CA TYR A 139 -8.22 -18.65 10.33
C TYR A 139 -8.95 -18.62 11.68
N VAL A 140 -10.16 -18.07 11.73
CA VAL A 140 -11.03 -18.05 12.91
C VAL A 140 -12.34 -18.80 12.60
N GLY A 141 -12.24 -20.12 12.42
CA GLY A 141 -13.36 -21.03 12.19
C GLY A 141 -13.21 -22.35 12.93
#